data_AF-A0A5H6XSN9-F1
#
_entry.id   AF-A0A5H6XSN9-F1
#
_cell.length_a   1.000
_cell.length_b   1.000
_cell.length_c   1.000
_cell.angle_alpha   90.00
_cell.angle_beta   90.00
_cell.angle_gamma   90.00
#
_symmetry.space_group_name_H-M   'P 1'
#
loop_
_entity.id
_entity.type
_entity.pdbx_description
1 polymer ?
#
loop_
_entity_poly.entity_id
_entity_poly.type
_entity_poly.pdbx_seq_one_letter_code
_entity_poly.pdbx_strand_id
1 'polypeptide(L)'
;MINIDKLNDHELVDLKNDIERELKRRADGPKVTTYYVVSCITDAQHFTDMDCALRCLKDVTEDLMEWVAESPENRDYVNRCTGIVGAKLQVKEMNLDHFNMRVAEKYFDDICYPPETAK
;
A
#
# COMPACT_ATOMS: atom_id res chain seq x y z
N MET A 1 32.08 -0.87 -18.84
CA MET A 1 31.72 -2.17 -19.44
C MET A 1 32.31 -3.24 -18.55
N ILE A 2 31.50 -4.12 -17.94
CA ILE A 2 32.01 -5.20 -17.09
C ILE A 2 32.78 -6.16 -18.00
N ASN A 3 34.02 -6.49 -17.63
CA ASN A 3 34.83 -7.45 -18.37
C ASN A 3 34.54 -8.85 -17.81
N ILE A 4 33.60 -9.55 -18.44
CA ILE A 4 33.05 -10.82 -17.97
C ILE A 4 34.15 -11.87 -17.80
N ASP A 5 35.16 -11.85 -18.66
CA ASP A 5 36.28 -12.80 -18.66
C ASP A 5 37.21 -12.66 -17.43
N LYS A 6 37.04 -11.60 -16.63
CA LYS A 6 37.81 -11.35 -15.40
C LYS A 6 37.05 -11.69 -14.12
N LEU A 7 35.79 -12.08 -14.23
CA LEU A 7 34.96 -12.42 -13.06
C LEU A 7 35.27 -13.84 -12.59
N ASN A 8 35.31 -14.03 -11.28
CA ASN A 8 35.35 -15.36 -10.69
C ASN A 8 33.96 -16.02 -10.68
N ASP A 9 33.89 -17.31 -10.36
CA ASP A 9 32.64 -18.08 -10.38
C ASP A 9 31.53 -17.47 -9.50
N HIS A 10 31.88 -16.88 -8.35
CA HIS A 10 30.90 -16.23 -7.48
C HIS A 10 30.35 -14.94 -8.12
N GLU A 11 31.23 -14.11 -8.66
CA GLU A 11 30.84 -12.87 -9.34
C GLU A 11 30.00 -13.14 -10.60
N LEU A 12 30.25 -14.25 -11.30
CA LEU A 12 29.43 -14.70 -12.43
C LEU A 12 28.03 -15.12 -11.99
N VAL A 13 27.90 -15.80 -10.85
CA VAL A 13 26.60 -16.19 -10.28
C VAL A 13 25.81 -14.95 -9.83
N ASP A 14 26.46 -13.99 -9.17
CA ASP A 14 25.82 -12.74 -8.76
C ASP A 14 25.31 -11.96 -9.98
N LEU A 15 26.13 -11.83 -11.02
CA LEU A 15 25.75 -11.18 -12.26
C LEU A 15 24.56 -11.87 -12.93
N LYS A 16 24.54 -13.21 -12.96
CA LYS A 16 23.41 -13.99 -13.48
C LYS A 16 22.13 -13.68 -12.69
N ASN A 17 22.19 -13.70 -11.36
CA ASN A 17 21.04 -13.43 -10.50
C ASN A 17 20.50 -12.01 -10.69
N ASP A 18 21.38 -11.02 -10.84
CA ASP A 18 20.99 -9.64 -11.12
C ASP A 18 20.32 -9.49 -12.49
N ILE A 19 20.84 -10.18 -13.51
CA ILE A 19 20.22 -10.21 -14.84
C ILE A 19 18.83 -10.86 -14.77
N GLU A 20 18.69 -12.00 -14.09
CA GLU A 20 17.39 -12.69 -13.94
C GLU A 20 16.38 -11.82 -13.19
N ARG A 21 16.81 -11.13 -12.12
CA ARG A 21 15.97 -10.17 -11.38
C ARG A 21 15.52 -9.03 -12.27
N GLU A 22 16.41 -8.48 -13.09
CA GLU A 22 16.10 -7.37 -13.97
C GLU A 22 15.21 -7.77 -15.15
N LEU A 23 15.42 -8.96 -15.73
CA LEU A 23 14.52 -9.54 -16.72
C LEU A 23 13.12 -9.74 -16.15
N LYS A 24 13.01 -10.27 -14.92
CA LYS A 24 11.74 -10.41 -14.22
C LYS A 24 11.07 -9.06 -13.97
N ARG A 25 11.82 -8.05 -13.51
CA ARG A 25 11.32 -6.68 -13.29
C ARG A 25 10.78 -6.06 -14.59
N ARG A 26 11.46 -6.28 -15.72
CA ARG A 26 11.03 -5.81 -17.05
C ARG A 26 9.79 -6.54 -17.54
N ALA A 27 9.72 -7.85 -17.34
CA ALA A 27 8.55 -8.66 -17.68
C ALA A 27 7.32 -8.27 -16.85
N ASP A 28 7.53 -7.90 -15.58
CA ASP A 28 6.50 -7.44 -14.64
C ASP A 28 5.92 -6.05 -14.95
N GLY A 29 6.46 -5.38 -15.99
CA GLY A 29 5.99 -4.10 -16.52
C GLY A 29 6.20 -2.90 -15.58
N PRO A 30 5.84 -1.68 -16.03
CA PRO A 30 5.84 -0.49 -15.18
C PRO A 30 4.96 -0.71 -13.94
N LYS A 31 5.43 -0.24 -12.79
CA LYS A 31 4.66 -0.24 -11.53
C LYS A 31 4.19 1.17 -11.19
N VAL A 32 3.02 1.25 -10.57
CA VAL A 32 2.41 2.46 -10.02
C VAL A 32 2.32 2.30 -8.51
N THR A 33 2.76 3.33 -7.78
CA THR A 33 2.59 3.40 -6.34
C THR A 33 1.14 3.75 -6.01
N THR A 34 0.52 2.94 -5.17
CA THR A 34 -0.82 3.15 -4.63
C THR A 34 -0.75 3.05 -3.11
N TYR A 35 -1.78 3.55 -2.45
CA TYR A 35 -1.89 3.55 -1.00
C TYR A 35 -3.15 2.83 -0.57
N TYR A 36 -3.15 2.28 0.64
CA TYR A 36 -4.38 1.82 1.27
C TYR A 36 -4.35 2.05 2.77
N VAL A 37 -5.52 2.38 3.31
CA VAL A 37 -5.76 2.54 4.74
C VAL A 37 -6.56 1.34 5.19
N VAL A 38 -6.12 0.71 6.27
CA VAL A 38 -6.80 -0.41 6.89
C VAL A 38 -6.93 -0.16 8.38
N SER A 39 -8.12 -0.45 8.92
CA SER A 39 -8.38 -0.47 10.34
C SER A 39 -9.00 -1.81 10.71
N CYS A 40 -9.00 -2.12 12.00
CA CYS A 40 -9.70 -3.30 12.50
C CYS A 40 -11.22 -3.11 12.64
N ILE A 41 -11.72 -1.88 12.49
CA ILE A 41 -13.14 -1.55 12.62
C ILE A 41 -13.79 -1.11 11.30
N THR A 42 -13.01 -0.93 10.23
CA THR A 42 -13.50 -0.54 8.90
C THR A 42 -12.91 -1.43 7.80
N ASP A 43 -13.57 -1.47 6.65
CA ASP A 43 -13.02 -2.10 5.45
C ASP A 43 -11.77 -1.35 4.96
N ALA A 44 -10.93 -2.05 4.20
CA ALA A 44 -9.74 -1.44 3.60
C ALA A 44 -10.14 -0.46 2.48
N GLN A 45 -9.58 0.74 2.53
CA GLN A 45 -9.83 1.82 1.58
C GLN A 45 -8.57 2.07 0.74
N HIS A 46 -8.73 2.34 -0.54
CA HIS A 46 -7.64 2.28 -1.53
C HIS A 46 -7.51 3.60 -2.27
N PHE A 47 -6.28 4.06 -2.47
CA PHE A 47 -6.01 5.42 -2.96
C PHE A 47 -4.94 5.42 -4.04
N THR A 48 -5.13 6.30 -5.00
CA THR A 48 -4.09 6.67 -5.96
C THR A 48 -3.30 7.89 -5.48
N ASP A 49 -3.94 8.74 -4.67
CA ASP A 49 -3.38 9.97 -4.14
C ASP A 49 -3.01 9.84 -2.66
N MET A 50 -1.79 10.25 -2.32
CA MET A 50 -1.27 10.13 -0.96
C MET A 50 -2.00 11.04 0.02
N ASP A 51 -2.38 12.25 -0.40
CA ASP A 51 -3.03 13.22 0.47
C ASP A 51 -4.46 12.79 0.80
N CYS A 52 -5.15 12.15 -0.16
CA CYS A 52 -6.45 11.51 0.07
C CYS A 52 -6.32 10.36 1.08
N ALA A 53 -5.30 9.52 0.94
CA ALA A 53 -5.02 8.43 1.87
C ALA A 53 -4.70 8.94 3.30
N LEU A 54 -3.95 10.05 3.41
CA LEU A 54 -3.63 10.67 4.70
C LEU A 54 -4.87 11.28 5.38
N ARG A 55 -5.76 11.90 4.60
CA ARG A 55 -7.07 12.37 5.11
C ARG A 55 -7.92 11.21 5.60
N CYS A 56 -8.02 10.13 4.83
CA CYS A 56 -8.70 8.91 5.27
C CYS A 56 -8.08 8.33 6.55
N LEU A 57 -6.75 8.26 6.64
CA LEU A 57 -6.08 7.79 7.85
C LEU A 57 -6.45 8.62 9.08
N LYS A 58 -6.51 9.95 8.94
CA LYS A 58 -6.94 10.86 10.01
C LYS A 58 -8.36 10.52 10.45
N ASP A 59 -9.32 10.53 9.53
CA ASP A 59 -10.74 10.28 9.82
C ASP A 59 -10.93 8.90 10.48
N VAL A 60 -10.33 7.83 9.92
CA VAL A 60 -10.42 6.47 10.49
C VAL A 60 -9.74 6.36 11.86
N THR A 61 -8.70 7.15 12.13
CA THR A 61 -8.07 7.18 13.46
C THR A 61 -8.97 7.87 14.48
N GLU A 62 -9.63 8.96 14.09
CA GLU A 62 -10.61 9.66 14.92
C GLU A 62 -11.80 8.73 15.25
N ASP A 63 -12.38 8.07 14.24
CA ASP A 63 -13.46 7.09 14.42
C ASP A 63 -13.08 5.95 15.37
N LEU A 64 -11.85 5.43 15.24
CA LEU A 64 -11.35 4.39 16.14
C LEU A 64 -11.24 4.89 17.59
N MET A 65 -10.73 6.10 17.79
CA MET A 65 -10.60 6.69 19.12
C MET A 65 -11.96 6.85 19.80
N GLU A 66 -12.96 7.32 19.05
CA GLU A 66 -14.34 7.43 19.51
C GLU A 66 -14.89 6.05 19.86
N TRP A 67 -14.80 5.08 18.94
CA TRP A 67 -15.29 3.72 19.13
C TRP A 67 -14.71 3.04 20.38
N VAL A 68 -13.40 3.17 20.62
CA VAL A 68 -12.72 2.60 21.79
C VAL A 68 -13.13 3.30 23.09
N ALA A 69 -13.55 4.56 23.03
CA ALA A 69 -14.01 5.32 24.19
C ALA A 69 -15.46 4.97 24.59
N GLU A 70 -16.28 4.48 23.67
CA GLU A 70 -17.69 4.15 23.91
C GLU A 70 -17.90 3.04 24.95
N SER A 71 -17.05 2.01 24.97
CA SER A 71 -17.19 0.91 25.93
C SER A 71 -15.89 0.13 26.18
N PRO A 72 -15.75 -0.50 27.36
CA PRO A 72 -14.68 -1.46 27.62
C PRO A 72 -14.67 -2.64 26.63
N GLU A 73 -15.84 -3.08 26.17
CA GLU A 73 -15.97 -4.18 25.20
C GLU A 73 -15.37 -3.83 23.84
N ASN A 74 -15.57 -2.58 23.37
CA ASN A 74 -14.96 -2.08 22.13
C ASN A 74 -13.44 -2.01 22.25
N ARG A 75 -12.93 -1.58 23.40
CA ARG A 75 -11.49 -1.60 23.68
C ARG A 75 -10.93 -3.03 23.67
N ASP A 76 -11.62 -3.97 24.29
CA ASP A 76 -11.22 -5.39 24.30
C ASP A 76 -11.32 -6.04 22.93
N TYR A 77 -12.26 -5.61 22.08
CA TYR A 77 -12.31 -5.97 20.67
C TYR A 77 -11.04 -5.52 19.95
N VAL A 78 -10.70 -4.23 20.02
CA VAL A 78 -9.51 -3.67 19.34
C VAL A 78 -8.22 -4.32 19.85
N ASN A 79 -8.11 -4.61 21.15
CA ASN A 79 -6.97 -5.32 21.73
C ASN A 79 -6.80 -6.76 21.21
N ARG A 80 -7.88 -7.39 20.72
CA ARG A 80 -7.85 -8.73 20.11
C ARG A 80 -7.53 -8.71 18.62
N CYS A 81 -7.48 -7.54 17.99
CA CYS A 81 -7.11 -7.41 16.59
C CYS A 81 -5.64 -7.77 16.40
N THR A 82 -5.39 -8.98 15.90
CA THR A 82 -4.03 -9.47 15.65
C THR A 82 -3.50 -8.85 14.36
N GLY A 83 -2.34 -8.19 14.44
CA GLY A 83 -1.62 -7.62 13.29
C GLY A 83 -1.91 -6.14 12.96
N ILE A 84 -3.08 -5.61 13.35
CA ILE A 84 -3.43 -4.19 13.21
C ILE A 84 -4.18 -3.75 14.48
N VAL A 85 -3.44 -3.29 15.49
CA VAL A 85 -4.03 -2.54 16.61
C VAL A 85 -4.09 -1.08 16.15
N GLY A 86 -5.19 -0.71 15.48
CA GLY A 86 -5.44 0.68 15.09
C GLY A 86 -5.80 0.90 13.62
N ALA A 87 -5.45 2.08 13.11
CA ALA A 87 -5.51 2.43 11.69
C ALA A 87 -4.09 2.46 11.10
N LYS A 88 -3.89 1.94 9.89
CA LYS A 88 -2.58 1.84 9.25
C LYS A 88 -2.65 2.25 7.79
N LEU A 89 -1.78 3.17 7.40
CA LEU A 89 -1.46 3.48 6.02
C LEU A 89 -0.39 2.53 5.50
N GLN A 90 -0.59 1.97 4.31
CA GLN A 90 0.36 1.11 3.64
C GLN A 90 0.56 1.53 2.19
N VAL A 91 1.81 1.39 1.73
CA VAL A 91 2.20 1.60 0.34
C VAL A 91 2.16 0.26 -0.38
N LYS A 92 1.59 0.24 -1.58
CA LYS A 92 1.50 -0.93 -2.44
C LYS A 92 1.89 -0.57 -3.86
N GLU A 93 2.82 -1.33 -4.42
CA GLU A 93 3.12 -1.24 -5.84
C GLU A 93 2.16 -2.14 -6.64
N MET A 94 1.61 -1.59 -7.71
CA MET A 94 0.70 -2.28 -8.61
C MET A 94 1.25 -2.23 -10.03
N ASN A 95 1.12 -3.31 -10.81
CA ASN A 95 1.42 -3.24 -12.23
C ASN A 95 0.47 -2.25 -12.94
N LEU A 96 0.98 -1.49 -13.91
CA LEU A 96 0.24 -0.45 -14.61
C LEU A 96 -1.06 -0.94 -15.28
N ASP A 97 -1.07 -2.14 -15.87
CA ASP A 97 -2.27 -2.70 -16.51
C ASP A 97 -3.35 -3.01 -15.47
N HIS A 98 -2.93 -3.58 -14.34
CA HIS A 98 -3.84 -3.81 -13.20
C HIS A 98 -4.33 -2.48 -12.62
N PHE A 99 -3.46 -1.47 -12.51
CA PHE A 99 -3.86 -0.13 -12.06
C PHE A 99 -4.92 0.47 -12.98
N ASN A 100 -4.71 0.47 -14.30
CA ASN A 100 -5.67 1.01 -15.27
C ASN A 100 -7.01 0.28 -15.21
N MET A 101 -7.00 -1.04 -15.02
CA MET A 101 -8.21 -1.84 -14.80
C MET A 101 -8.95 -1.39 -13.52
N ARG A 102 -8.23 -1.19 -12.40
CA ARG A 102 -8.82 -0.71 -11.14
C ARG A 102 -9.38 0.70 -11.22
N VAL A 103 -8.73 1.59 -11.97
CA VAL A 103 -9.27 2.93 -12.26
C VAL A 103 -10.59 2.83 -13.01
N ALA A 104 -10.67 1.99 -14.04
CA ALA A 104 -11.91 1.78 -14.81
C ALA A 104 -13.04 1.18 -13.96
N GLU A 105 -12.71 0.33 -12.99
CA GLU A 105 -13.64 -0.26 -12.01
C GLU A 105 -14.09 0.72 -10.91
N LYS A 106 -13.58 1.96 -10.89
CA LYS A 106 -13.79 2.93 -9.79
C LYS A 106 -13.44 2.35 -8.41
N TYR A 107 -12.37 1.58 -8.36
CA TYR A 107 -11.91 0.89 -7.15
C TYR A 107 -11.36 1.83 -6.07
N PHE A 108 -10.87 3.01 -6.46
CA PHE A 108 -10.18 3.92 -5.56
C PHE A 108 -11.12 4.93 -4.90
N ASP A 109 -10.89 5.16 -3.61
CA ASP A 109 -11.68 5.98 -2.69
C ASP A 109 -11.24 7.46 -2.66
N ASP A 110 -10.38 7.89 -3.59
CA ASP A 110 -9.82 9.25 -3.61
C ASP A 110 -10.93 10.34 -3.56
N ILE A 111 -12.05 10.10 -4.24
CA ILE A 111 -13.18 11.05 -4.29
C ILE A 111 -13.90 11.22 -2.95
N CYS A 112 -13.78 10.26 -2.03
CA CYS A 112 -14.40 10.31 -0.71
C CYS A 112 -13.63 11.26 0.23
N TYR A 113 -12.38 11.61 -0.11
CA TYR A 113 -11.49 12.39 0.74
C TYR A 113 -10.91 13.62 0.00
N PRO A 114 -11.77 14.52 -0.50
CA PRO A 114 -11.32 15.70 -1.22
C PRO A 114 -10.54 16.66 -0.30
N PRO A 115 -9.79 17.62 -0.87
CA PRO A 115 -9.17 18.70 -0.11
C PRO A 115 -10.17 19.39 0.81
N GLU A 116 -9.75 19.79 2.01
CA GLU A 116 -10.62 20.49 2.96
C GLU A 116 -11.19 21.81 2.39
N THR A 117 -10.45 22.45 1.48
CA THR A 117 -10.88 23.67 0.77
C THR A 117 -11.91 23.41 -0.33
N ALA A 118 -12.20 22.14 -0.64
CA ALA A 118 -13.16 21.70 -1.64
C ALA A 118 -14.45 21.12 -1.02
N LYS A 119 -14.57 21.13 0.31
CA LYS A 119 -15.79 20.75 1.05
C LYS A 119 -16.74 21.95 1.21
#